data_AF-A0A397GX40-F1
#
_entry.id   AF-A0A397GX40-F1
#
_cell.length_a   1.000
_cell.length_b   1.000
_cell.length_c   1.000
_cell.angle_alpha   90.00
_cell.angle_beta   90.00
_cell.angle_gamma   90.00
#
_symmetry.space_group_name_H-M   'P 1'
#
loop_
_entity.id
_entity.type
_entity.pdbx_description
1 polymer ?
#
loop_
_entity_poly.entity_id
_entity_poly.type
_entity_poly.pdbx_seq_one_letter_code
_entity_poly.pdbx_strand_id
1 'polypeptide(L)'
;MASITVLPSELLARIVSFLDRSSLKALRETSRVLSQFATPQLFNTLHLFPDEESYEAVDSITNNATFKKMVRKVYVNTCEDDYDSYDEEEVELTKDFKDRIAKFKDCPNVQSAVLRFDKHCSTGRESWMREHPETVAFRTKTLQVFFKWLASFEVPLRELGIRNMQDINVNDDRISANIKKVLQNIRALRLSIVTEHNEAAPEDDLDVFPEPHDFFAQLPSVWLKPSASSLEHLTLYCGNYFGFYPKLELSEVHFPHLESLAFGNYCFVRDSQLEWIVSHAATLTDLYFDDCAILYDVCLAEEHMADRCPFKKSEMETRRKDDGRTRRKYYLSYDKRWHHYFDCFRTKLPLLRHFVIGSSDWYQGVPFEKEAEITIGLFKNRYMACYDGYGPSPYLEPDFVPHEWEKEGPKCDEEDRDSLRLLLEKTGQSLVEDQFLD
;
A
#
# COMPACT_ATOMS: atom_id res chain seq x y z
N MET A 1 -39.80 18.76 -20.47
CA MET A 1 -38.51 18.23 -19.96
C MET A 1 -38.75 17.71 -18.55
N ALA A 2 -38.38 16.46 -18.26
CA ALA A 2 -38.49 15.92 -16.90
C ALA A 2 -37.38 16.54 -16.03
N SER A 3 -37.73 17.03 -14.84
CA SER A 3 -36.75 17.57 -13.90
C SER A 3 -36.05 16.43 -13.15
N ILE A 4 -34.73 16.48 -13.02
CA ILE A 4 -33.96 15.50 -12.25
C ILE A 4 -34.40 15.43 -10.78
N THR A 5 -34.95 16.52 -10.24
CA THR A 5 -35.45 16.60 -8.86
C THR A 5 -36.69 15.74 -8.59
N VAL A 6 -37.25 15.09 -9.61
CA VAL A 6 -38.38 14.15 -9.48
C VAL A 6 -37.88 12.74 -9.13
N LEU A 7 -36.58 12.47 -9.26
CA LEU A 7 -36.00 11.19 -8.86
C LEU A 7 -36.08 11.00 -7.33
N PRO A 8 -36.24 9.75 -6.85
CA PRO A 8 -36.11 9.43 -5.43
C PRO A 8 -34.79 9.91 -4.82
N SER A 9 -34.83 10.31 -3.56
CA SER A 9 -33.67 10.84 -2.82
C SER A 9 -32.45 9.91 -2.85
N GLU A 10 -32.67 8.59 -2.85
CA GLU A 10 -31.60 7.58 -2.93
C GLU A 10 -30.84 7.63 -4.27
N LEU A 11 -31.58 7.78 -5.38
CA LEU A 11 -30.99 7.92 -6.70
C LEU A 11 -30.29 9.27 -6.85
N LEU A 12 -30.86 10.34 -6.31
CA LEU A 12 -30.20 11.64 -6.28
C LEU A 12 -28.89 11.59 -5.49
N ALA A 13 -28.91 11.00 -4.28
CA ALA A 13 -27.70 10.84 -3.47
C ALA A 13 -26.62 10.04 -4.21
N ARG A 14 -27.01 8.96 -4.91
CA ARG A 14 -26.10 8.12 -5.70
C ARG A 14 -25.55 8.85 -6.92
N ILE A 15 -26.36 9.63 -7.64
CA ILE A 15 -25.86 10.43 -8.77
C ILE A 15 -24.86 11.47 -8.27
N VAL A 16 -25.19 12.16 -7.17
CA VAL A 16 -24.35 13.19 -6.58
C VAL A 16 -23.02 12.63 -6.06
N SER A 17 -22.97 11.39 -5.60
CA SER A 17 -21.71 10.77 -5.13
C SER A 17 -20.69 10.51 -6.24
N PHE A 18 -21.07 10.56 -7.52
CA PHE A 18 -20.15 10.43 -8.66
C PHE A 18 -19.63 11.78 -9.19
N LEU A 19 -20.08 12.90 -8.62
CA LEU A 19 -19.71 14.23 -9.11
C LEU A 19 -18.39 14.69 -8.50
N ASP A 20 -17.56 15.32 -9.33
CA ASP A 20 -16.35 15.99 -8.88
C ASP A 20 -16.68 17.22 -8.01
N ARG A 21 -15.66 17.75 -7.32
CA ARG A 21 -15.82 18.88 -6.40
C ARG A 21 -16.34 20.16 -7.07
N SER A 22 -15.94 20.45 -8.29
CA SER A 22 -16.39 21.63 -9.05
C SER A 22 -17.86 21.50 -9.44
N SER A 23 -18.25 20.31 -9.89
CA SER A 23 -19.62 19.92 -10.19
C SER A 23 -20.51 19.99 -8.95
N LEU A 24 -20.02 19.54 -7.79
CA LEU A 24 -20.74 19.65 -6.51
C LEU A 24 -20.96 21.11 -6.08
N LYS A 25 -19.96 21.98 -6.24
CA LYS A 25 -20.09 23.42 -5.94
C LYS A 25 -21.17 24.05 -6.82
N ALA A 26 -21.12 23.82 -8.13
CA ALA A 26 -22.12 24.33 -9.06
C ALA A 26 -23.51 23.77 -8.75
N LEU A 27 -23.62 22.45 -8.54
CA LEU A 27 -24.89 21.78 -8.24
C LEU A 27 -25.55 22.35 -6.97
N ARG A 28 -24.75 22.63 -5.94
CA ARG A 28 -25.22 23.21 -4.67
C ARG A 28 -25.94 24.55 -4.86
N GLU A 29 -25.56 25.31 -5.88
CA GLU A 29 -26.10 26.64 -6.17
C GLU A 29 -27.32 26.61 -7.11
N THR A 30 -27.52 25.52 -7.84
CA THR A 30 -28.60 25.41 -8.83
C THR A 30 -30.00 25.22 -8.22
N SER A 31 -30.11 24.49 -7.10
CA SER A 31 -31.40 24.13 -6.50
C SER A 31 -31.27 23.82 -5.02
N ARG A 32 -32.25 24.25 -4.21
CA ARG A 32 -32.30 23.92 -2.77
C ARG A 32 -32.35 22.42 -2.50
N VAL A 33 -33.05 21.66 -3.35
CA VAL A 33 -33.15 20.19 -3.21
C VAL A 33 -31.79 19.56 -3.46
N LEU A 34 -31.14 19.91 -4.58
CA LEU A 34 -29.83 19.35 -4.93
C LEU A 34 -28.74 19.80 -3.96
N SER A 35 -28.87 21.02 -3.40
CA SER A 35 -28.02 21.54 -2.33
C SER A 35 -28.01 20.65 -1.08
N GLN A 36 -29.15 20.03 -0.73
CA GLN A 36 -29.23 19.11 0.42
C GLN A 36 -28.39 17.84 0.25
N PHE A 37 -28.17 17.41 -1.00
CA PHE A 37 -27.34 16.23 -1.32
C PHE A 37 -25.88 16.63 -1.62
N ALA A 38 -25.67 17.74 -2.33
CA ALA A 38 -24.35 18.20 -2.73
C ALA A 38 -23.53 18.74 -1.54
N THR A 39 -24.17 19.43 -0.59
CA THR A 39 -23.47 20.04 0.55
C THR A 39 -22.77 19.00 1.44
N PRO A 40 -23.44 17.92 1.90
CA PRO A 40 -22.76 16.88 2.68
C PRO A 40 -21.60 16.23 1.94
N GLN A 41 -21.74 15.96 0.64
CA GLN A 41 -20.67 15.36 -0.16
C GLN A 41 -19.47 16.30 -0.33
N LEU A 42 -19.73 17.59 -0.57
CA LEU A 42 -18.69 18.60 -0.74
C LEU A 42 -17.82 18.81 0.51
N PHE A 43 -18.40 18.62 1.70
CA PHE A 43 -17.72 18.80 2.99
C PHE A 43 -17.43 17.49 3.72
N ASN A 44 -17.62 16.34 3.05
CA ASN A 44 -17.40 15.02 3.63
C ASN A 44 -15.91 14.77 3.92
N THR A 45 -15.04 15.32 3.09
CA THR A 45 -13.58 15.14 3.15
C THR A 45 -12.89 16.47 3.36
N LEU A 46 -11.99 16.53 4.34
CA LEU A 46 -11.09 17.66 4.55
C LEU A 46 -9.65 17.28 4.21
N HIS A 47 -8.94 18.22 3.60
CA HIS A 47 -7.51 18.13 3.38
C HIS A 47 -6.85 19.26 4.16
N LEU A 48 -5.83 18.92 4.94
CA LEU A 48 -4.95 19.84 5.61
C LEU A 48 -3.59 19.75 4.94
N PHE A 49 -3.08 20.88 4.45
CA PHE A 49 -1.74 21.09 3.93
C PHE A 49 -1.03 22.14 4.80
N PRO A 50 0.31 22.22 4.79
CA PRO A 50 1.07 23.09 5.68
C PRO A 50 1.13 24.56 5.22
N ASP A 51 0.09 25.07 4.58
CA ASP A 51 -0.01 26.43 4.04
C ASP A 51 -1.20 27.22 4.63
N GLU A 52 -1.14 28.55 4.52
CA GLU A 52 -2.15 29.45 5.09
C GLU A 52 -3.54 29.30 4.44
N GLU A 53 -3.62 29.04 3.13
CA GLU A 53 -4.91 28.87 2.45
C GLU A 53 -5.63 27.62 2.99
N SER A 54 -4.89 26.52 3.16
CA SER A 54 -5.41 25.30 3.77
C SER A 54 -5.81 25.53 5.23
N TYR A 55 -5.08 26.34 6.00
CA TYR A 55 -5.44 26.65 7.39
C TYR A 55 -6.74 27.44 7.49
N GLU A 56 -6.90 28.49 6.68
CA GLU A 56 -8.12 29.28 6.64
C GLU A 56 -9.33 28.43 6.22
N ALA A 57 -9.15 27.55 5.23
CA ALA A 57 -10.20 26.64 4.78
C ALA A 57 -10.64 25.67 5.88
N VAL A 58 -9.69 25.03 6.57
CA VAL A 58 -9.98 24.12 7.69
C VAL A 58 -10.63 24.86 8.85
N ASP A 59 -10.14 26.05 9.20
CA ASP A 59 -10.71 26.85 10.28
C ASP A 59 -12.13 27.32 9.97
N SER A 60 -12.41 27.72 8.73
CA SER A 60 -13.76 28.09 8.28
C SER A 60 -14.76 26.94 8.43
N ILE A 61 -14.33 25.70 8.13
CA ILE A 61 -15.19 24.52 8.21
C ILE A 61 -15.37 24.04 9.66
N THR A 62 -14.28 23.94 10.42
CA THR A 62 -14.29 23.44 11.81
C THR A 62 -15.00 24.39 12.76
N ASN A 63 -14.95 25.70 12.52
CA ASN A 63 -15.70 26.71 13.28
C ASN A 63 -17.18 26.78 12.89
N ASN A 64 -17.58 26.24 11.73
CA ASN A 64 -18.97 26.20 11.32
C ASN A 64 -19.72 25.01 11.97
N ALA A 65 -20.72 25.31 12.79
CA ALA A 65 -21.49 24.31 13.54
C ALA A 65 -22.20 23.25 12.66
N THR A 66 -22.47 23.58 11.40
CA THR A 66 -23.12 22.67 10.43
C THR A 66 -22.07 21.85 9.69
N PHE A 67 -21.05 22.49 9.11
CA PHE A 67 -20.09 21.80 8.24
C PHE A 67 -19.18 20.84 9.00
N LYS A 68 -18.77 21.16 10.23
CA LYS A 68 -17.95 20.23 11.05
C LYS A 68 -18.63 18.89 11.34
N LYS A 69 -19.97 18.83 11.29
CA LYS A 69 -20.74 17.59 11.44
C LYS A 69 -20.84 16.80 10.14
N MET A 70 -20.50 17.38 9.00
CA MET A 70 -20.53 16.71 7.70
C MET A 70 -19.21 15.98 7.41
N VAL A 71 -18.11 16.40 8.04
CA VAL A 71 -16.78 15.79 7.87
C VAL A 71 -16.79 14.35 8.38
N ARG A 72 -16.38 13.42 7.52
CA ARG A 72 -16.16 12.00 7.85
C ARG A 72 -14.74 11.52 7.57
N LYS A 73 -14.04 12.17 6.64
CA LYS A 73 -12.67 11.82 6.26
C LYS A 73 -11.74 13.02 6.37
N VAL A 74 -10.54 12.79 6.87
CA VAL A 74 -9.50 13.82 6.99
C VAL A 74 -8.21 13.30 6.36
N TYR A 75 -7.62 14.10 5.48
CA TYR A 75 -6.26 13.95 4.98
C TYR A 75 -5.38 14.99 5.68
N VAL A 76 -4.30 14.52 6.30
CA VAL A 76 -3.20 15.35 6.80
C VAL A 76 -2.05 15.13 5.84
N ASN A 77 -1.73 16.14 5.03
CA ASN A 77 -0.62 16.10 4.08
C ASN A 77 0.49 17.01 4.59
N THR A 78 1.72 16.51 4.62
CA THR A 78 2.90 17.27 5.06
C THR A 78 3.53 18.09 3.95
N CYS A 79 3.14 17.86 2.70
CA CYS A 79 3.49 18.62 1.51
C CYS A 79 2.28 18.71 0.55
N GLU A 80 2.21 19.77 -0.25
CA GLU A 80 1.21 19.92 -1.33
C GLU A 80 1.59 19.01 -2.50
N ASP A 81 2.72 19.33 -3.13
CA ASP A 81 3.38 18.50 -4.13
C ASP A 81 4.55 17.73 -3.51
N ASP A 82 4.92 16.60 -4.11
CA ASP A 82 6.15 15.91 -3.69
C ASP A 82 7.37 16.76 -4.11
N TYR A 83 8.41 16.77 -3.29
CA TYR A 83 9.60 17.57 -3.54
C TYR A 83 10.41 17.00 -4.71
N ASP A 84 10.55 17.79 -5.79
CA ASP A 84 11.27 17.39 -7.00
C ASP A 84 12.80 17.59 -6.91
N SER A 85 13.29 18.32 -5.90
CA SER A 85 14.65 18.90 -5.89
C SER A 85 15.52 18.49 -4.71
N TYR A 86 16.81 18.41 -5.02
CA TYR A 86 17.94 18.32 -4.12
C TYR A 86 18.29 19.75 -3.64
N ASP A 87 18.59 19.94 -2.35
CA ASP A 87 18.89 21.22 -1.68
C ASP A 87 17.69 21.99 -1.09
N GLU A 88 16.77 21.27 -0.43
CA GLU A 88 15.74 21.90 0.40
C GLU A 88 16.04 21.69 1.89
N GLU A 89 15.93 22.76 2.69
CA GLU A 89 16.12 22.69 4.14
C GLU A 89 15.05 21.79 4.79
N GLU A 90 15.39 21.15 5.92
CA GLU A 90 14.40 20.37 6.69
C GLU A 90 13.16 21.23 6.99
N VAL A 91 11.98 20.72 6.63
CA VAL A 91 10.74 21.44 6.88
C VAL A 91 10.42 21.44 8.38
N GLU A 92 10.02 22.60 8.89
CA GLU A 92 9.58 22.69 10.27
C GLU A 92 8.13 22.22 10.42
N LEU A 93 7.89 21.27 11.33
CA LEU A 93 6.53 20.97 11.79
C LEU A 93 6.01 22.12 12.68
N THR A 94 5.44 23.15 12.03
CA THR A 94 5.01 24.40 12.65
C THR A 94 3.99 24.19 13.76
N LYS A 95 3.90 25.14 14.68
CA LYS A 95 2.86 25.11 15.73
C LYS A 95 1.47 25.17 15.13
N ASP A 96 1.27 26.00 14.12
CA ASP A 96 -0.03 26.19 13.48
C ASP A 96 -0.55 24.89 12.86
N PHE A 97 0.29 24.16 12.13
CA PHE A 97 -0.07 22.86 11.55
C PHE A 97 -0.52 21.86 12.63
N LYS A 98 0.27 21.71 13.71
CA LYS A 98 -0.06 20.82 14.84
C LYS A 98 -1.38 21.20 15.52
N ASP A 99 -1.63 22.49 15.69
CA ASP A 99 -2.85 22.99 16.31
C ASP A 99 -4.08 22.67 15.43
N ARG A 100 -3.98 22.77 14.10
CA ARG A 100 -5.08 22.40 13.18
C ARG A 100 -5.33 20.89 13.14
N ILE A 101 -4.29 20.04 13.18
CA ILE A 101 -4.46 18.59 13.34
C ILE A 101 -5.30 18.30 14.60
N ALA A 102 -4.96 18.95 15.71
CA ALA A 102 -5.68 18.75 16.98
C ALA A 102 -7.14 19.27 16.94
N LYS A 103 -7.46 20.29 16.13
CA LYS A 103 -8.83 20.81 15.98
C LYS A 103 -9.79 19.81 15.34
N PHE A 104 -9.31 18.82 14.57
CA PHE A 104 -10.19 17.81 13.97
C PHE A 104 -10.94 16.97 14.99
N LYS A 105 -10.53 16.94 16.26
CA LYS A 105 -11.32 16.36 17.36
C LYS A 105 -12.72 16.98 17.48
N ASP A 106 -12.91 18.22 17.02
CA ASP A 106 -14.17 18.94 17.06
C ASP A 106 -15.14 18.52 15.95
N CYS A 107 -14.70 17.62 15.05
CA CYS A 107 -15.50 17.00 14.00
C CYS A 107 -16.00 15.62 14.48
N PRO A 108 -17.23 15.53 15.02
CA PRO A 108 -17.69 14.35 15.76
C PRO A 108 -17.98 13.11 14.89
N ASN A 109 -18.01 13.27 13.57
CA ASN A 109 -18.39 12.23 12.62
C ASN A 109 -17.21 11.69 11.80
N VAL A 110 -15.98 12.07 12.14
CA VAL A 110 -14.76 11.56 11.52
C VAL A 110 -14.64 10.06 11.80
N GLN A 111 -14.49 9.28 10.73
CA GLN A 111 -14.38 7.82 10.75
C GLN A 111 -13.17 7.33 9.97
N SER A 112 -12.60 8.16 9.10
CA SER A 112 -11.46 7.83 8.25
C SER A 112 -10.40 8.93 8.36
N ALA A 113 -9.14 8.53 8.53
CA ALA A 113 -8.02 9.47 8.56
C ALA A 113 -6.84 8.93 7.75
N VAL A 114 -6.25 9.81 6.96
CA VAL A 114 -5.09 9.51 6.12
C VAL A 114 -3.97 10.49 6.44
N LEU A 115 -2.78 9.98 6.72
CA LEU A 115 -1.55 10.76 6.78
C LEU A 115 -0.78 10.53 5.48
N ARG A 116 -0.38 11.60 4.79
CA ARG A 116 0.52 11.54 3.63
C ARG A 116 1.82 12.26 3.97
N PHE A 117 2.91 11.56 3.76
CA PHE A 117 4.26 12.12 3.68
C PHE A 117 4.68 12.36 2.23
N ASP A 118 5.79 13.07 2.07
CA ASP A 118 6.52 13.13 0.80
C ASP A 118 6.94 11.71 0.36
N LYS A 119 6.97 11.46 -0.95
CA LYS A 119 7.36 10.14 -1.48
C LYS A 119 8.85 9.82 -1.31
N HIS A 120 9.69 10.83 -1.16
CA HIS A 120 11.12 10.67 -0.97
C HIS A 120 11.47 10.63 0.52
N CYS A 121 12.32 9.67 0.90
CA CYS A 121 12.81 9.51 2.26
C CYS A 121 14.30 9.19 2.26
N SER A 122 14.96 9.51 3.36
CA SER A 122 16.38 9.26 3.59
C SER A 122 16.67 9.21 5.09
N THR A 123 17.58 8.33 5.50
CA THR A 123 18.12 8.24 6.87
C THR A 123 19.24 9.24 7.10
N GLY A 124 19.78 9.83 6.03
CA GLY A 124 20.98 10.68 6.08
C GLY A 124 22.23 9.91 6.53
N ARG A 125 22.23 8.57 6.44
CA ARG A 125 23.30 7.72 6.98
C ARG A 125 24.61 7.85 6.23
N GLU A 126 24.54 7.93 4.90
CA GLU A 126 25.72 8.05 4.06
C GLU A 126 25.90 9.48 3.55
N SER A 127 27.16 9.94 3.48
CA SER A 127 27.49 11.31 3.09
C SER A 127 27.14 11.66 1.64
N TRP A 128 26.92 10.65 0.81
CA TRP A 128 26.49 10.79 -0.58
C TRP A 128 24.97 10.69 -0.74
N MET A 129 24.26 10.23 0.30
CA MET A 129 22.79 10.24 0.31
C MET A 129 22.30 11.65 0.55
N ARG A 130 21.27 12.02 -0.20
CA ARG A 130 20.71 13.36 -0.15
C ARG A 130 19.75 13.45 1.04
N GLU A 131 19.84 14.54 1.78
CA GLU A 131 18.83 14.85 2.80
C GLU A 131 17.59 15.35 2.09
N HIS A 132 16.45 14.73 2.38
CA HIS A 132 15.14 15.19 1.92
C HIS A 132 14.50 16.06 3.00
N PRO A 133 13.61 17.02 2.65
CA PRO A 133 13.05 17.97 3.61
C PRO A 133 12.33 17.29 4.78
N GLU A 134 11.70 16.15 4.54
CA GLU A 134 11.01 15.36 5.55
C GLU A 134 11.92 14.28 6.15
N THR A 135 12.81 14.70 7.05
CA THR A 135 13.74 13.80 7.77
C THR A 135 13.01 12.76 8.63
N VAL A 136 13.74 11.74 9.09
CA VAL A 136 13.26 10.76 10.08
C VAL A 136 12.71 11.44 11.35
N ALA A 137 13.36 12.53 11.80
CA ALA A 137 12.94 13.27 12.99
C ALA A 137 11.60 14.00 12.75
N PHE A 138 11.45 14.65 11.60
CA PHE A 138 10.20 15.27 11.17
C PHE A 138 9.07 14.23 11.08
N ARG A 139 9.28 13.13 10.33
CA ARG A 139 8.29 12.06 10.14
C ARG A 139 7.85 11.45 11.48
N THR A 140 8.79 11.18 12.38
CA THR A 140 8.50 10.66 13.74
C THR A 140 7.65 11.63 14.55
N LYS A 141 7.98 12.93 14.52
CA LYS A 141 7.23 13.97 15.25
C LYS A 141 5.83 14.15 14.68
N THR A 142 5.67 14.05 13.36
CA THR A 142 4.38 14.10 12.69
C THR A 142 3.52 12.89 13.07
N LEU A 143 4.07 11.67 13.04
CA LEU A 143 3.39 10.47 13.54
C LEU A 143 2.95 10.63 14.99
N GLN A 144 3.81 11.19 15.85
CA GLN A 144 3.47 11.46 17.25
C GLN A 144 2.22 12.35 17.38
N VAL A 145 2.18 13.46 16.65
CA VAL A 145 1.06 14.41 16.67
C VAL A 145 -0.21 13.76 16.12
N PHE A 146 -0.08 13.08 14.97
CA PHE A 146 -1.18 12.42 14.28
C PHE A 146 -1.82 11.33 15.14
N PHE A 147 -1.03 10.38 15.66
CA PHE A 147 -1.56 9.30 16.51
C PHE A 147 -2.05 9.78 17.86
N LYS A 148 -1.48 10.86 18.42
CA LYS A 148 -2.02 11.50 19.62
C LYS A 148 -3.42 12.06 19.38
N TRP A 149 -3.65 12.67 18.22
CA TRP A 149 -4.97 13.16 17.82
C TRP A 149 -5.94 11.99 17.60
N LEU A 150 -5.56 10.96 16.84
CA LEU A 150 -6.41 9.79 16.60
C LEU A 150 -6.79 9.08 17.90
N ALA A 151 -5.84 8.93 18.83
CA ALA A 151 -6.07 8.34 20.13
C ALA A 151 -6.99 9.19 21.05
N SER A 152 -7.28 10.45 20.68
CA SER A 152 -8.14 11.35 21.46
C SER A 152 -9.63 11.19 21.16
N PHE A 153 -10.02 10.49 20.09
CA PHE A 153 -11.42 10.28 19.77
C PHE A 153 -12.11 9.37 20.80
N GLU A 154 -13.33 9.75 21.20
CA GLU A 154 -14.19 8.92 22.06
C GLU A 154 -14.78 7.75 21.28
N VAL A 155 -15.20 7.99 20.04
CA VAL A 155 -15.64 6.96 19.10
C VAL A 155 -14.44 6.53 18.27
N PRO A 156 -14.07 5.23 18.27
CA PRO A 156 -12.91 4.78 17.52
C PRO A 156 -13.03 5.03 16.02
N LEU A 157 -11.89 5.34 15.41
CA LEU A 157 -11.74 5.45 13.96
C LEU A 157 -12.01 4.08 13.30
N ARG A 158 -12.61 4.10 12.11
CA ARG A 158 -12.86 2.89 11.32
C ARG A 158 -11.79 2.63 10.27
N GLU A 159 -11.20 3.67 9.70
CA GLU A 159 -10.26 3.53 8.59
C GLU A 159 -9.01 4.35 8.85
N LEU A 160 -7.85 3.72 8.71
CA LEU A 160 -6.55 4.37 8.81
C LEU A 160 -5.77 4.17 7.52
N GLY A 161 -5.29 5.28 6.99
CA GLY A 161 -4.36 5.32 5.87
C GLY A 161 -3.04 5.99 6.23
N ILE A 162 -1.92 5.42 5.82
CA ILE A 162 -0.63 6.10 5.80
C ILE A 162 -0.04 5.93 4.40
N ARG A 163 0.11 7.05 3.70
CA ARG A 163 0.72 7.13 2.37
C ARG A 163 2.16 7.59 2.51
N ASN A 164 3.06 6.93 1.80
CA ASN A 164 4.50 7.18 1.84
C ASN A 164 5.10 7.08 3.25
N MET A 165 4.68 6.06 4.00
CA MET A 165 5.29 5.70 5.27
C MET A 165 6.74 5.26 5.03
N GLN A 166 7.71 5.93 5.63
CA GLN A 166 9.09 5.43 5.62
C GLN A 166 9.15 4.10 6.36
N ASP A 167 9.98 3.19 5.88
CA ASP A 167 10.29 1.86 6.41
C ASP A 167 11.10 1.90 7.73
N ILE A 168 10.69 2.76 8.66
CA ILE A 168 11.28 2.89 10.00
C ILE A 168 10.15 2.87 11.02
N ASN A 169 10.21 1.92 11.95
CA ASN A 169 9.29 1.89 13.08
C ASN A 169 9.70 2.88 14.16
N VAL A 170 8.70 3.53 14.76
CA VAL A 170 8.92 4.52 15.81
C VAL A 170 9.22 3.84 17.14
N ASN A 171 10.46 3.98 17.63
CA ASN A 171 10.92 3.46 18.92
C ASN A 171 10.59 4.41 20.09
N ASP A 172 9.32 4.76 20.24
CA ASP A 172 8.80 5.55 21.37
C ASP A 172 7.58 4.84 21.98
N ASP A 173 7.66 4.53 23.27
CA ASP A 173 6.62 3.77 24.00
C ASP A 173 5.25 4.47 23.97
N ARG A 174 5.24 5.80 24.04
CA ARG A 174 4.01 6.60 24.07
C ARG A 174 3.37 6.65 22.69
N ILE A 175 4.17 6.77 21.63
CA ILE A 175 3.68 6.70 20.25
C ILE A 175 3.14 5.29 19.97
N SER A 176 3.90 4.26 20.33
CA SER A 176 3.52 2.85 20.20
C SER A 176 2.20 2.53 20.91
N ALA A 177 1.99 3.08 22.12
CA ALA A 177 0.73 2.93 22.85
C ALA A 177 -0.46 3.56 22.11
N ASN A 178 -0.27 4.75 21.51
CA ASN A 178 -1.31 5.40 20.71
C ASN A 178 -1.59 4.64 19.41
N ILE A 179 -0.56 4.17 18.70
CA ILE A 179 -0.69 3.33 17.51
C ILE A 179 -1.54 2.10 17.85
N LYS A 180 -1.16 1.35 18.88
CA LYS A 180 -1.91 0.16 19.32
C LYS A 180 -3.36 0.48 19.67
N LYS A 181 -3.62 1.58 20.39
CA LYS A 181 -4.98 2.00 20.76
C LYS A 181 -5.85 2.27 19.54
N VAL A 182 -5.29 2.94 18.52
CA VAL A 182 -6.00 3.25 17.26
C VAL A 182 -6.26 1.97 16.48
N LEU A 183 -5.22 1.17 16.24
CA LEU A 183 -5.30 -0.04 15.41
C LEU A 183 -6.27 -1.10 15.97
N GLN A 184 -6.49 -1.18 17.28
CA GLN A 184 -7.40 -2.16 17.88
C GLN A 184 -8.85 -2.11 17.36
N ASN A 185 -9.28 -0.98 16.80
CA ASN A 185 -10.69 -0.75 16.46
C ASN A 185 -10.94 -0.48 14.98
N ILE A 186 -9.88 -0.38 14.16
CA ILE A 186 -10.03 -0.12 12.73
C ILE A 186 -10.56 -1.35 12.01
N ARG A 187 -11.31 -1.08 10.94
CA ARG A 187 -11.82 -2.05 9.98
C ARG A 187 -11.05 -1.99 8.66
N ALA A 188 -10.48 -0.84 8.32
CA ALA A 188 -9.63 -0.71 7.13
C ALA A 188 -8.25 -0.16 7.51
N LEU A 189 -7.21 -0.83 7.02
CA LEU A 189 -5.82 -0.39 7.14
C LEU A 189 -5.19 -0.33 5.76
N ARG A 190 -4.68 0.84 5.39
CA ARG A 190 -3.94 1.06 4.15
C ARG A 190 -2.57 1.60 4.45
N LEU A 191 -1.54 0.81 4.17
CA LEU A 191 -0.15 1.21 4.31
C LEU A 191 0.50 1.23 2.93
N SER A 192 1.01 2.39 2.56
CA SER A 192 1.89 2.59 1.42
C SER A 192 3.26 2.93 2.01
N ILE A 193 4.22 2.03 1.79
CA ILE A 193 5.57 2.13 2.31
C ILE A 193 6.50 2.66 1.22
N VAL A 194 7.39 3.58 1.59
CA VAL A 194 8.50 4.04 0.77
C VAL A 194 9.79 3.63 1.45
N THR A 195 10.77 3.23 0.64
CA THR A 195 12.10 2.85 1.08
C THR A 195 13.10 3.81 0.47
N GLU A 196 14.27 3.90 1.09
CA GLU A 196 15.39 4.63 0.53
C GLU A 196 15.84 4.01 -0.78
N HIS A 197 16.24 4.85 -1.73
CA HIS A 197 16.66 4.42 -3.06
C HIS A 197 17.99 5.07 -3.42
N ASN A 198 18.99 4.23 -3.69
CA ASN A 198 20.29 4.63 -4.18
C ASN A 198 20.26 4.67 -5.72
N GLU A 199 20.02 5.86 -6.28
CA GLU A 199 20.05 6.06 -7.74
C GLU A 199 21.37 5.60 -8.41
N ALA A 200 22.49 5.60 -7.66
CA ALA A 200 23.82 5.29 -8.21
C ALA A 200 24.17 3.79 -8.19
N ALA A 201 23.62 3.03 -7.23
CA ALA A 201 23.77 1.58 -7.12
C ALA A 201 22.49 0.96 -6.53
N PRO A 202 21.38 0.95 -7.28
CA PRO A 202 20.08 0.46 -6.80
C PRO A 202 20.07 -1.04 -6.48
N GLU A 203 21.03 -1.81 -7.00
CA GLU A 203 21.30 -3.19 -6.61
C GLU A 203 21.59 -3.37 -5.12
N ASP A 204 22.14 -2.32 -4.49
CA ASP A 204 22.62 -2.36 -3.12
C ASP A 204 21.55 -1.91 -2.11
N ASP A 205 20.40 -1.37 -2.56
CA ASP A 205 19.38 -0.80 -1.68
C ASP A 205 18.97 -1.77 -0.57
N LEU A 206 18.68 -3.00 -0.95
CA LEU A 206 18.18 -4.00 -0.01
C LEU A 206 19.30 -4.64 0.81
N ASP A 207 20.56 -4.44 0.45
CA ASP A 207 21.69 -5.01 1.18
C ASP A 207 22.33 -4.00 2.14
N VAL A 208 22.44 -2.74 1.72
CA VAL A 208 23.05 -1.64 2.47
C VAL A 208 22.12 -1.12 3.55
N PHE A 209 20.81 -1.06 3.29
CA PHE A 209 19.83 -0.51 4.24
C PHE A 209 19.23 -1.61 5.14
N PRO A 210 19.49 -1.61 6.46
CA PRO A 210 18.81 -2.51 7.39
C PRO A 210 17.33 -2.15 7.63
N GLU A 211 16.94 -0.89 7.40
CA GLU A 211 15.62 -0.33 7.72
C GLU A 211 14.46 -1.13 7.11
N PRO A 212 14.45 -1.47 5.79
CA PRO A 212 13.41 -2.29 5.21
C PRO A 212 13.27 -3.65 5.91
N HIS A 213 14.39 -4.33 6.22
CA HIS A 213 14.37 -5.65 6.86
C HIS A 213 13.79 -5.60 8.26
N ASP A 214 14.24 -4.64 9.07
CA ASP A 214 13.75 -4.45 10.44
C ASP A 214 12.27 -4.07 10.44
N PHE A 215 11.86 -3.21 9.51
CA PHE A 215 10.49 -2.77 9.36
C PHE A 215 9.55 -3.91 9.01
N PHE A 216 9.84 -4.67 7.94
CA PHE A 216 8.96 -5.77 7.50
C PHE A 216 8.97 -6.96 8.47
N ALA A 217 10.06 -7.18 9.21
CA ALA A 217 10.09 -8.15 10.32
C ALA A 217 9.13 -7.76 11.45
N GLN A 218 9.01 -6.46 11.75
CA GLN A 218 8.17 -5.94 12.82
C GLN A 218 6.73 -5.62 12.37
N LEU A 219 6.51 -5.41 11.06
CA LEU A 219 5.22 -5.02 10.46
C LEU A 219 4.04 -5.89 10.95
N PRO A 220 4.13 -7.24 10.96
CA PRO A 220 3.04 -8.06 11.48
C PRO A 220 2.72 -7.77 12.95
N SER A 221 3.74 -7.58 13.79
CA SER A 221 3.55 -7.40 15.23
C SER A 221 3.08 -6.00 15.63
N VAL A 222 3.58 -4.97 14.96
CA VAL A 222 3.34 -3.55 15.28
C VAL A 222 2.08 -3.03 14.62
N TRP A 223 1.86 -3.36 13.34
CA TRP A 223 0.82 -2.73 12.51
C TRP A 223 -0.37 -3.63 12.21
N LEU A 224 -0.16 -4.95 12.12
CA LEU A 224 -1.22 -5.88 11.69
C LEU A 224 -1.92 -6.59 12.85
N LYS A 225 -1.14 -7.17 13.77
CA LYS A 225 -1.65 -7.94 14.90
C LYS A 225 -2.59 -7.13 15.82
N PRO A 226 -2.39 -5.82 16.06
CA PRO A 226 -3.31 -5.06 16.89
C PRO A 226 -4.74 -4.96 16.33
N SER A 227 -4.90 -4.93 15.00
CA SER A 227 -6.20 -4.86 14.31
C SER A 227 -6.76 -6.23 13.93
N ALA A 228 -6.06 -7.33 14.26
CA ALA A 228 -6.37 -8.66 13.76
C ALA A 228 -7.84 -9.06 13.93
N SER A 229 -8.45 -8.75 15.08
CA SER A 229 -9.83 -9.14 15.40
C SER A 229 -10.93 -8.29 14.74
N SER A 230 -10.61 -7.17 14.11
CA SER A 230 -11.59 -6.18 13.61
C SER A 230 -11.38 -5.81 12.14
N LEU A 231 -10.23 -6.15 11.56
CA LEU A 231 -9.87 -5.76 10.21
C LEU A 231 -10.71 -6.49 9.16
N GLU A 232 -11.37 -5.70 8.31
CA GLU A 232 -12.20 -6.08 7.16
C GLU A 232 -11.46 -5.79 5.83
N HIS A 233 -10.60 -4.76 5.78
CA HIS A 233 -9.86 -4.36 4.59
C HIS A 233 -8.38 -4.10 4.89
N LEU A 234 -7.49 -4.71 4.10
CA LEU A 234 -6.04 -4.53 4.21
C LEU A 234 -5.42 -4.20 2.85
N THR A 235 -4.72 -3.07 2.76
CA THR A 235 -3.83 -2.72 1.65
C THR A 235 -2.40 -2.61 2.15
N LEU A 236 -1.48 -3.39 1.57
CA LEU A 236 -0.04 -3.32 1.83
C LEU A 236 0.71 -3.12 0.52
N TYR A 237 1.15 -1.88 0.29
CA TYR A 237 1.89 -1.48 -0.91
C TYR A 237 3.27 -1.00 -0.50
N CYS A 238 4.26 -1.26 -1.33
CA CYS A 238 5.62 -0.78 -1.11
C CYS A 238 6.17 -0.19 -2.42
N GLY A 239 6.94 0.89 -2.33
CA GLY A 239 7.61 1.49 -3.48
C GLY A 239 8.66 0.57 -4.13
N ASN A 240 9.15 -0.42 -3.39
CA ASN A 240 10.04 -1.49 -3.88
C ASN A 240 9.42 -2.87 -3.64
N TYR A 241 9.91 -3.89 -4.35
CA TYR A 241 9.47 -5.27 -4.18
C TYR A 241 9.74 -5.79 -2.77
N PHE A 242 8.79 -6.53 -2.20
CA PHE A 242 8.89 -7.08 -0.84
C PHE A 242 8.18 -8.43 -0.73
N GLY A 243 8.33 -9.10 0.42
CA GLY A 243 7.75 -10.42 0.69
C GLY A 243 8.80 -11.52 0.68
N PHE A 244 9.73 -11.48 -0.27
CA PHE A 244 10.93 -12.30 -0.26
C PHE A 244 12.11 -11.59 0.41
N TYR A 245 12.52 -10.44 -0.11
CA TYR A 245 13.66 -9.66 0.37
C TYR A 245 13.40 -8.15 0.15
N PRO A 246 12.98 -7.38 1.18
CA PRO A 246 12.88 -7.77 2.56
C PRO A 246 11.75 -8.79 2.78
N LYS A 247 11.97 -9.69 3.75
CA LYS A 247 11.03 -10.76 4.08
C LYS A 247 9.82 -10.21 4.82
N LEU A 248 8.61 -10.61 4.39
CA LEU A 248 7.40 -10.42 5.17
C LEU A 248 6.73 -11.76 5.50
N GLU A 249 6.73 -12.12 6.79
CA GLU A 249 6.08 -13.34 7.29
C GLU A 249 4.71 -13.03 7.88
N LEU A 250 3.64 -13.47 7.21
CA LEU A 250 2.26 -13.22 7.63
C LEU A 250 1.64 -14.38 8.41
N SER A 251 2.29 -15.55 8.47
CA SER A 251 1.71 -16.75 9.10
C SER A 251 1.35 -16.59 10.58
N GLU A 252 1.94 -15.62 11.28
CA GLU A 252 1.63 -15.33 12.69
C GLU A 252 0.40 -14.44 12.90
N VAL A 253 -0.23 -13.93 11.83
CA VAL A 253 -1.39 -13.04 11.88
C VAL A 253 -2.51 -13.62 11.01
N HIS A 254 -3.72 -13.67 11.55
CA HIS A 254 -4.92 -14.10 10.84
C HIS A 254 -6.07 -13.14 11.11
N PHE A 255 -6.86 -12.84 10.09
CA PHE A 255 -7.90 -11.82 10.12
C PHE A 255 -9.29 -12.45 9.90
N PRO A 256 -10.02 -12.83 10.95
CA PRO A 256 -11.26 -13.61 10.84
C PRO A 256 -12.42 -12.88 10.14
N HIS A 257 -12.28 -11.58 9.85
CA HIS A 257 -13.29 -10.75 9.20
C HIS A 257 -12.79 -10.12 7.89
N LEU A 258 -11.66 -10.56 7.34
CA LEU A 258 -11.06 -9.95 6.16
C LEU A 258 -11.93 -10.17 4.92
N GLU A 259 -12.49 -9.09 4.39
CA GLU A 259 -13.31 -9.05 3.18
C GLU A 259 -12.49 -8.61 1.96
N SER A 260 -11.56 -7.67 2.13
CA SER A 260 -10.71 -7.17 1.04
C SER A 260 -9.22 -7.25 1.37
N LEU A 261 -8.43 -7.73 0.41
CA LEU A 261 -6.98 -7.77 0.49
C LEU A 261 -6.35 -7.17 -0.77
N ALA A 262 -5.42 -6.24 -0.59
CA ALA A 262 -4.67 -5.63 -1.68
C ALA A 262 -3.17 -5.67 -1.40
N PHE A 263 -2.41 -6.14 -2.37
CA PHE A 263 -0.95 -6.13 -2.37
C PHE A 263 -0.44 -5.34 -3.57
N GLY A 264 0.63 -4.55 -3.34
CA GLY A 264 1.28 -3.72 -4.35
C GLY A 264 2.79 -3.93 -4.33
N ASN A 265 3.40 -4.46 -5.39
CA ASN A 265 4.80 -4.92 -5.44
C ASN A 265 5.14 -6.11 -4.51
N TYR A 266 4.14 -6.92 -4.13
CA TYR A 266 4.40 -8.12 -3.32
C TYR A 266 4.89 -9.30 -4.16
N CYS A 267 5.94 -9.96 -3.68
CA CYS A 267 6.58 -11.10 -4.33
C CYS A 267 6.22 -12.44 -3.66
N PHE A 268 5.73 -13.38 -4.46
CA PHE A 268 5.40 -14.74 -4.06
C PHE A 268 6.56 -15.70 -4.38
N VAL A 269 7.01 -16.45 -3.39
CA VAL A 269 8.17 -17.36 -3.48
C VAL A 269 7.93 -18.68 -2.72
N ARG A 270 6.79 -18.83 -2.03
CA ARG A 270 6.46 -20.02 -1.23
C ARG A 270 4.95 -20.26 -1.16
N ASP A 271 4.59 -21.53 -1.05
CA ASP A 271 3.21 -21.98 -0.87
C ASP A 271 2.51 -21.39 0.36
N SER A 272 3.22 -21.15 1.45
CA SER A 272 2.62 -20.61 2.68
C SER A 272 2.02 -19.22 2.47
N GLN A 273 2.52 -18.42 1.51
CA GLN A 273 1.94 -17.12 1.18
C GLN A 273 0.57 -17.29 0.51
N LEU A 274 0.45 -18.24 -0.41
CA LEU A 274 -0.83 -18.59 -1.04
C LEU A 274 -1.80 -19.20 -0.02
N GLU A 275 -1.33 -20.13 0.81
CA GLU A 275 -2.12 -20.78 1.86
C GLU A 275 -2.64 -19.77 2.89
N TRP A 276 -1.82 -18.75 3.22
CA TRP A 276 -2.24 -17.67 4.10
C TRP A 276 -3.41 -16.87 3.51
N ILE A 277 -3.37 -16.51 2.22
CA ILE A 277 -4.50 -15.85 1.56
C ILE A 277 -5.74 -16.74 1.61
N VAL A 278 -5.58 -18.02 1.24
CA VAL A 278 -6.67 -19.00 1.24
C VAL A 278 -7.24 -19.27 2.62
N SER A 279 -6.47 -19.08 3.69
CA SER A 279 -6.97 -19.23 5.07
C SER A 279 -8.14 -18.30 5.39
N HIS A 280 -8.32 -17.22 4.62
CA HIS A 280 -9.41 -16.24 4.74
C HIS A 280 -10.63 -16.56 3.85
N ALA A 281 -10.72 -17.78 3.30
CA ALA A 281 -11.78 -18.22 2.39
C ALA A 281 -13.22 -18.00 2.91
N ALA A 282 -13.41 -17.96 4.22
CA ALA A 282 -14.71 -17.79 4.85
C ALA A 282 -15.26 -16.36 4.77
N THR A 283 -14.43 -15.36 4.45
CA THR A 283 -14.83 -13.94 4.45
C THR A 283 -14.34 -13.16 3.22
N LEU A 284 -13.24 -13.57 2.60
CA LEU A 284 -12.60 -12.80 1.53
C LEU A 284 -13.49 -12.71 0.27
N THR A 285 -13.88 -11.49 -0.09
CA THR A 285 -14.72 -11.16 -1.25
C THR A 285 -13.96 -10.43 -2.35
N ASP A 286 -12.90 -9.69 -2.00
CA ASP A 286 -12.17 -8.83 -2.91
C ASP A 286 -10.65 -9.05 -2.79
N LEU A 287 -9.97 -9.24 -3.92
CA LEU A 287 -8.53 -9.48 -3.97
C LEU A 287 -7.89 -8.69 -5.11
N TYR A 288 -6.89 -7.87 -4.77
CA TYR A 288 -6.22 -6.94 -5.68
C TYR A 288 -4.70 -7.16 -5.65
N PHE A 289 -4.11 -7.43 -6.81
CA PHE A 289 -2.68 -7.57 -7.01
C PHE A 289 -2.19 -6.53 -8.01
N ASP A 290 -1.51 -5.51 -7.50
CA ASP A 290 -0.92 -4.43 -8.28
C ASP A 290 0.60 -4.66 -8.37
N ASP A 291 1.11 -4.92 -9.56
CA ASP A 291 2.52 -5.28 -9.80
C ASP A 291 3.11 -6.34 -8.85
N CYS A 292 2.27 -7.28 -8.44
CA CYS A 292 2.75 -8.49 -7.78
C CYS A 292 3.43 -9.44 -8.76
N ALA A 293 4.46 -10.15 -8.29
CA ALA A 293 5.22 -11.10 -9.09
C ALA A 293 5.37 -12.45 -8.36
N ILE A 294 5.48 -13.53 -9.13
CA ILE A 294 5.99 -14.81 -8.63
C ILE A 294 7.50 -14.85 -8.91
N LEU A 295 8.29 -15.04 -7.86
CA LEU A 295 9.73 -15.26 -7.98
C LEU A 295 9.99 -16.73 -8.29
N TYR A 296 10.23 -17.03 -9.57
CA TYR A 296 10.43 -18.41 -10.03
C TYR A 296 11.83 -18.94 -9.68
N ASP A 297 12.78 -18.04 -9.46
CA ASP A 297 14.14 -18.37 -9.05
C ASP A 297 14.72 -17.24 -8.20
N VAL A 298 15.31 -17.61 -7.07
CA VAL A 298 15.94 -16.65 -6.14
C VAL A 298 17.33 -17.09 -5.76
N CYS A 299 18.20 -16.13 -5.51
CA CYS A 299 19.58 -16.33 -5.13
C CYS A 299 20.01 -15.30 -4.09
N LEU A 300 20.60 -15.77 -2.98
CA LEU A 300 21.18 -14.92 -1.93
C LEU A 300 22.63 -15.34 -1.61
N ALA A 301 23.48 -14.37 -1.28
CA ALA A 301 24.81 -14.61 -0.76
C ALA A 301 24.76 -15.22 0.66
N GLU A 302 25.78 -16.00 1.02
CA GLU A 302 25.86 -16.69 2.30
C GLU A 302 25.73 -15.75 3.51
N GLU A 303 26.28 -14.54 3.43
CA GLU A 303 26.15 -13.53 4.49
C GLU A 303 24.71 -13.07 4.74
N HIS A 304 23.84 -13.06 3.72
CA HIS A 304 22.45 -12.60 3.83
C HIS A 304 21.49 -13.71 4.27
N MET A 305 21.95 -14.96 4.33
CA MET A 305 21.14 -16.13 4.65
C MET A 305 20.72 -16.24 6.13
N ALA A 306 21.52 -15.72 7.07
CA ALA A 306 21.31 -15.97 8.50
C ALA A 306 20.11 -15.19 9.08
N ASP A 307 19.95 -13.92 8.67
CA ASP A 307 19.01 -13.00 9.32
C ASP A 307 17.94 -12.43 8.36
N ARG A 308 18.18 -12.47 7.04
CA ARG A 308 17.32 -11.79 6.05
C ARG A 308 16.59 -12.73 5.09
N CYS A 309 17.02 -14.00 5.00
CA CYS A 309 16.43 -14.99 4.09
C CYS A 309 15.18 -15.68 4.68
N PRO A 310 14.08 -15.83 3.92
CA PRO A 310 12.93 -16.62 4.33
C PRO A 310 13.14 -18.14 4.29
N PHE A 311 14.31 -18.62 3.86
CA PHE A 311 14.62 -20.04 3.68
C PHE A 311 15.81 -20.47 4.54
N LYS A 312 15.76 -21.71 5.03
CA LYS A 312 16.93 -22.34 5.65
C LYS A 312 17.92 -22.73 4.57
N LYS A 313 19.21 -22.72 4.89
CA LYS A 313 20.28 -23.21 3.99
C LYS A 313 20.01 -24.62 3.45
N SER A 314 19.35 -25.49 4.23
CA SER A 314 18.99 -26.85 3.82
C SER A 314 17.88 -26.93 2.77
N GLU A 315 17.09 -25.86 2.60
CA GLU A 315 16.05 -25.77 1.57
C GLU A 315 16.63 -25.29 0.23
N MET A 316 17.85 -24.74 0.23
CA MET A 316 18.49 -24.13 -0.93
C MET A 316 19.69 -24.97 -1.41
N GLU A 317 20.12 -24.72 -2.64
CA GLU A 317 21.22 -25.44 -3.28
C GLU A 317 22.33 -24.51 -3.77
N THR A 318 23.54 -25.05 -3.91
CA THR A 318 24.66 -24.34 -4.55
C THR A 318 24.79 -24.80 -6.00
N ARG A 319 24.48 -23.92 -6.95
CA ARG A 319 24.54 -24.24 -8.39
C ARG A 319 25.89 -23.88 -9.02
N ARG A 320 26.54 -22.86 -8.48
CA ARG A 320 27.88 -22.42 -8.90
C ARG A 320 28.95 -23.13 -8.09
N LYS A 321 30.00 -23.62 -8.77
CA LYS A 321 31.19 -24.16 -8.10
C LYS A 321 31.92 -23.05 -7.37
N ASP A 322 32.28 -23.32 -6.12
CA ASP A 322 33.11 -22.44 -5.31
C ASP A 322 34.50 -22.32 -5.96
N ASP A 323 34.79 -21.15 -6.51
CA ASP A 323 36.08 -20.82 -7.13
C ASP A 323 37.02 -20.09 -6.15
N GLY A 324 36.59 -19.91 -4.88
CA GLY A 324 37.32 -19.18 -3.84
C GLY A 324 37.49 -17.69 -4.12
N ARG A 325 36.91 -17.16 -5.20
CA ARG A 325 37.01 -15.75 -5.62
C ARG A 325 35.67 -15.04 -5.56
N THR A 326 34.57 -15.78 -5.67
CA THR A 326 33.21 -15.26 -5.62
C THR A 326 32.50 -15.64 -4.33
N ARG A 327 31.60 -14.75 -3.87
CA ARG A 327 30.77 -15.02 -2.69
C ARG A 327 29.97 -16.29 -2.92
N ARG A 328 29.91 -17.16 -1.91
CA ARG A 328 29.08 -18.36 -1.99
C ARG A 328 27.61 -17.94 -2.04
N LYS A 329 26.91 -18.42 -3.06
CA LYS A 329 25.51 -18.10 -3.34
C LYS A 329 24.64 -19.35 -3.23
N TYR A 330 23.45 -19.19 -2.65
CA TYR A 330 22.44 -20.22 -2.48
C TYR A 330 21.24 -19.89 -3.33
N TYR A 331 20.75 -20.88 -4.07
CA TYR A 331 19.66 -20.77 -5.02
C TYR A 331 18.46 -21.57 -4.58
N LEU A 332 17.27 -21.10 -4.92
CA LEU A 332 16.01 -21.82 -4.76
C LEU A 332 15.12 -21.49 -5.95
N SER A 333 14.58 -22.52 -6.59
CA SER A 333 13.52 -22.33 -7.58
C SER A 333 12.16 -22.61 -7.00
N TYR A 334 11.18 -21.83 -7.43
CA TYR A 334 9.78 -22.03 -7.11
C TYR A 334 9.02 -22.46 -8.36
N ASP A 335 8.32 -23.59 -8.27
CA ASP A 335 7.69 -24.21 -9.43
C ASP A 335 6.25 -23.77 -9.66
N LYS A 336 5.61 -23.09 -8.69
CA LYS A 336 4.25 -22.59 -8.91
C LYS A 336 4.24 -21.43 -9.87
N ARG A 337 3.13 -21.35 -10.56
CA ARG A 337 2.82 -20.39 -11.62
C ARG A 337 1.50 -19.69 -11.33
N TRP A 338 1.23 -18.59 -12.01
CA TRP A 338 0.02 -17.81 -11.81
C TRP A 338 -1.25 -18.62 -12.05
N HIS A 339 -1.29 -19.52 -13.04
CA HIS A 339 -2.43 -20.42 -13.21
C HIS A 339 -2.73 -21.24 -11.94
N HIS A 340 -1.71 -21.72 -11.22
CA HIS A 340 -1.90 -22.44 -9.96
C HIS A 340 -2.55 -21.55 -8.89
N TYR A 341 -2.17 -20.27 -8.84
CA TYR A 341 -2.76 -19.29 -7.92
C TYR A 341 -4.21 -18.99 -8.29
N PHE A 342 -4.47 -18.71 -9.57
CA PHE A 342 -5.81 -18.42 -10.07
C PHE A 342 -6.78 -19.59 -9.87
N ASP A 343 -6.35 -20.82 -10.16
CA ASP A 343 -7.13 -22.02 -9.91
C ASP A 343 -7.37 -22.26 -8.42
N CYS A 344 -6.36 -21.98 -7.59
CA CYS A 344 -6.50 -22.05 -6.14
C CYS A 344 -7.55 -21.03 -5.64
N PHE A 345 -7.52 -19.79 -6.10
CA PHE A 345 -8.53 -18.78 -5.75
C PHE A 345 -9.92 -19.16 -6.25
N ARG A 346 -10.02 -19.62 -7.49
CA ARG A 346 -11.27 -20.04 -8.12
C ARG A 346 -11.95 -21.16 -7.33
N THR A 347 -11.16 -22.13 -6.85
CA THR A 347 -11.67 -23.34 -6.18
C THR A 347 -11.78 -23.23 -4.66
N LYS A 348 -10.91 -22.46 -4.01
CA LYS A 348 -10.81 -22.39 -2.55
C LYS A 348 -11.31 -21.09 -1.93
N LEU A 349 -11.57 -20.04 -2.71
CA LEU A 349 -12.19 -18.80 -2.23
C LEU A 349 -13.65 -18.72 -2.71
N PRO A 350 -14.61 -19.38 -2.03
CA PRO A 350 -15.98 -19.47 -2.52
C PRO A 350 -16.67 -18.10 -2.56
N LEU A 351 -16.37 -17.21 -1.61
CA LEU A 351 -16.99 -15.90 -1.49
C LEU A 351 -16.35 -14.80 -2.36
N LEU A 352 -15.24 -15.10 -3.04
CA LEU A 352 -14.57 -14.13 -3.91
C LEU A 352 -15.49 -13.69 -5.04
N ARG A 353 -15.73 -12.37 -5.13
CA ARG A 353 -16.60 -11.67 -6.09
C ARG A 353 -15.83 -10.68 -6.95
N HIS A 354 -14.68 -10.22 -6.49
CA HIS A 354 -13.85 -9.30 -7.24
C HIS A 354 -12.39 -9.74 -7.16
N PHE A 355 -11.78 -9.92 -8.33
CA PHE A 355 -10.37 -10.22 -8.48
C PHE A 355 -9.78 -9.30 -9.53
N VAL A 356 -8.65 -8.69 -9.18
CA VAL A 356 -7.89 -7.81 -10.09
C VAL A 356 -6.42 -8.15 -9.96
N ILE A 357 -5.77 -8.40 -11.09
CA ILE A 357 -4.31 -8.49 -11.21
C ILE A 357 -3.87 -7.60 -12.37
N GLY A 358 -2.91 -6.73 -12.14
CA GLY A 358 -2.62 -5.69 -13.12
C GLY A 358 -1.59 -4.68 -12.64
N SER A 359 -1.50 -3.57 -13.36
CA SER A 359 -0.56 -2.49 -13.04
C SER A 359 -1.33 -1.17 -12.98
N SER A 360 -1.03 -0.37 -11.97
CA SER A 360 -1.45 1.03 -11.86
C SER A 360 -0.36 1.98 -12.34
N ASP A 361 -0.66 3.27 -12.36
CA ASP A 361 0.36 4.29 -12.53
C ASP A 361 1.15 4.51 -11.23
N TRP A 362 2.36 3.94 -11.17
CA TRP A 362 3.32 4.09 -10.07
C TRP A 362 4.28 5.28 -10.26
N TYR A 363 4.23 6.03 -11.37
CA TYR A 363 5.16 7.16 -11.62
C TYR A 363 5.01 8.28 -10.60
N GLN A 364 3.79 8.50 -10.10
CA GLN A 364 3.50 9.50 -9.07
C GLN A 364 3.65 8.95 -7.64
N GLY A 365 4.45 7.89 -7.49
CA GLY A 365 4.62 7.14 -6.25
C GLY A 365 3.56 6.06 -6.06
N VAL A 366 3.49 5.53 -4.83
CA VAL A 366 2.62 4.39 -4.51
C VAL A 366 1.13 4.73 -4.74
N PRO A 367 0.40 3.95 -5.57
CA PRO A 367 -1.03 4.12 -5.76
C PRO A 367 -1.76 3.97 -4.43
N PHE A 368 -2.55 4.98 -4.04
CA PHE A 368 -3.23 5.03 -2.76
C PHE A 368 -4.73 5.23 -2.97
N GLU A 369 -5.54 4.27 -2.50
CA GLU A 369 -7.00 4.23 -2.72
C GLU A 369 -7.41 4.12 -4.19
N LYS A 370 -6.54 3.51 -5.01
CA LYS A 370 -6.69 3.32 -6.45
C LYS A 370 -6.86 1.85 -6.85
N GLU A 371 -7.20 0.97 -5.92
CA GLU A 371 -7.29 -0.48 -6.20
C GLU A 371 -8.31 -0.81 -7.31
N ALA A 372 -9.34 0.02 -7.48
CA ALA A 372 -10.33 -0.12 -8.54
C ALA A 372 -9.86 0.42 -9.91
N GLU A 373 -8.73 1.14 -9.95
CA GLU A 373 -8.15 1.75 -11.16
C GLU A 373 -7.03 0.88 -11.77
N ILE A 374 -6.67 -0.23 -11.12
CA ILE A 374 -5.65 -1.16 -11.62
C ILE A 374 -6.07 -1.66 -13.01
N THR A 375 -5.18 -1.50 -13.99
CA THR A 375 -5.40 -2.00 -15.34
C THR A 375 -5.14 -3.50 -15.36
N ILE A 376 -6.21 -4.30 -15.52
CA ILE A 376 -6.13 -5.76 -15.50
C ILE A 376 -5.25 -6.24 -16.64
N GLY A 377 -4.25 -7.07 -16.33
CA GLY A 377 -3.32 -7.61 -17.31
C GLY A 377 -2.28 -8.57 -16.73
N LEU A 378 -1.87 -9.53 -17.55
CA LEU A 378 -0.74 -10.43 -17.28
C LEU A 378 0.51 -9.90 -17.98
N PHE A 379 1.09 -8.86 -17.40
CA PHE A 379 2.29 -8.21 -17.91
C PHE A 379 3.52 -9.11 -17.78
N LYS A 380 4.62 -8.73 -18.46
CA LYS A 380 5.86 -9.50 -18.46
C LYS A 380 6.43 -9.68 -17.03
N ASN A 381 6.42 -8.63 -16.20
CA ASN A 381 6.93 -8.64 -14.82
C ASN A 381 6.19 -9.54 -13.83
N ARG A 382 5.21 -10.35 -14.27
CA ARG A 382 4.49 -11.31 -13.42
C ARG A 382 5.34 -12.50 -12.99
N TYR A 383 6.40 -12.81 -13.74
CA TYR A 383 7.43 -13.77 -13.33
C TYR A 383 8.77 -13.06 -13.30
N MET A 384 9.43 -13.11 -12.15
CA MET A 384 10.73 -12.45 -11.96
C MET A 384 11.71 -13.41 -11.29
N ALA A 385 13.01 -13.16 -11.47
CA ALA A 385 14.03 -13.74 -10.63
C ALA A 385 14.52 -12.68 -9.62
N CYS A 386 15.04 -13.12 -8.47
CA CYS A 386 15.69 -12.22 -7.52
C CYS A 386 17.11 -12.72 -7.24
N TYR A 387 18.13 -12.07 -7.81
CA TYR A 387 19.52 -12.46 -7.64
C TYR A 387 20.33 -11.36 -6.93
N ASP A 388 20.78 -11.67 -5.73
CA ASP A 388 21.67 -10.83 -4.92
C ASP A 388 22.92 -10.40 -5.72
N GLY A 389 23.23 -9.10 -5.66
CA GLY A 389 24.36 -8.47 -6.33
C GLY A 389 24.22 -8.29 -7.85
N TYR A 390 23.00 -8.40 -8.39
CA TYR A 390 22.70 -8.04 -9.78
C TYR A 390 22.15 -6.60 -9.82
N GLY A 391 22.61 -5.83 -10.81
CA GLY A 391 22.12 -4.48 -11.07
C GLY A 391 21.40 -4.37 -12.42
N PRO A 392 20.58 -3.32 -12.62
CA PRO A 392 20.30 -2.20 -11.70
C PRO A 392 19.32 -2.54 -10.56
N SER A 393 18.77 -3.75 -10.51
CA SER A 393 17.97 -4.21 -9.38
C SER A 393 18.22 -5.70 -9.19
N PRO A 394 18.23 -6.23 -7.95
CA PRO A 394 18.29 -7.66 -7.75
C PRO A 394 17.04 -8.36 -8.30
N TYR A 395 15.93 -7.62 -8.46
CA TYR A 395 14.70 -8.10 -9.08
C TYR A 395 14.77 -7.96 -10.60
N LEU A 396 14.94 -9.09 -11.26
CA LEU A 396 15.22 -9.15 -12.69
C LEU A 396 13.93 -9.26 -13.50
N GLU A 397 13.83 -8.38 -14.49
CA GLU A 397 12.79 -8.43 -15.49
C GLU A 397 12.96 -9.62 -16.45
N PRO A 398 11.89 -10.04 -17.17
CA PRO A 398 11.90 -11.26 -17.98
C PRO A 398 12.83 -11.24 -19.20
N ASP A 399 13.28 -10.06 -19.62
CA ASP A 399 14.21 -9.91 -20.75
C ASP A 399 15.67 -10.18 -20.32
N PHE A 400 15.90 -10.50 -19.04
CA PHE A 400 17.18 -10.98 -18.52
C PHE A 400 17.57 -12.34 -19.13
N VAL A 401 18.84 -12.45 -19.56
CA VAL A 401 19.39 -13.70 -20.09
C VAL A 401 20.08 -14.46 -18.95
N PRO A 402 19.53 -15.59 -18.49
CA PRO A 402 20.09 -16.34 -17.37
C PRO A 402 21.45 -16.95 -17.72
N HIS A 403 22.33 -17.02 -16.72
CA HIS A 403 23.54 -17.82 -16.80
C HIS A 403 23.23 -19.32 -16.80
N GLU A 404 24.23 -20.15 -17.13
CA GLU A 404 24.08 -21.62 -17.20
C GLU A 404 23.63 -22.29 -15.89
N TRP A 405 23.83 -21.62 -14.74
CA TRP A 405 23.45 -22.09 -13.41
C TRP A 405 22.17 -21.42 -12.88
N GLU A 406 21.51 -20.59 -13.68
CA GLU A 406 20.27 -19.89 -13.36
C GLU A 406 19.11 -20.51 -14.14
N LYS A 407 17.89 -20.39 -13.61
CA LYS A 407 16.70 -20.96 -14.25
C LYS A 407 16.18 -19.99 -15.31
N GLU A 408 15.74 -20.51 -16.45
CA GLU A 408 14.97 -19.71 -17.41
C GLU A 408 13.57 -19.43 -16.86
N GLY A 409 13.16 -18.16 -16.95
CA GLY A 409 11.87 -17.72 -16.45
C GLY A 409 10.69 -18.27 -17.28
N PRO A 410 9.60 -18.70 -16.63
CA PRO A 410 8.37 -18.97 -17.33
C PRO A 410 7.80 -17.67 -17.93
N LYS A 411 7.01 -17.80 -18.98
CA LYS A 411 6.25 -16.70 -19.58
C LYS A 411 4.80 -16.78 -19.15
N CYS A 412 4.11 -15.63 -19.15
CA CYS A 412 2.65 -15.61 -19.09
C CYS A 412 2.09 -16.20 -20.40
N ASP A 413 1.85 -17.50 -20.42
CA ASP A 413 1.38 -18.25 -21.59
C ASP A 413 -0.15 -18.42 -21.57
N GLU A 414 -0.68 -19.26 -22.46
CA GLU A 414 -2.11 -19.54 -22.57
C GLU A 414 -2.67 -20.19 -21.30
N GLU A 415 -1.89 -20.99 -20.57
CA GLU A 415 -2.32 -21.65 -19.34
C GLU A 415 -2.64 -20.61 -18.24
N ASP A 416 -1.77 -19.62 -18.06
CA ASP A 416 -1.99 -18.52 -17.12
C ASP A 416 -3.21 -17.66 -17.52
N ARG A 417 -3.37 -17.38 -18.82
CA ARG A 417 -4.51 -16.60 -19.36
C ARG A 417 -5.82 -17.34 -19.19
N ASP A 418 -5.87 -18.63 -19.45
CA ASP A 418 -7.08 -19.45 -19.36
C ASP A 418 -7.53 -19.60 -17.90
N SER A 419 -6.62 -19.90 -16.97
CA SER A 419 -6.97 -19.95 -15.55
C SER A 419 -7.42 -18.59 -15.00
N LEU A 420 -6.86 -17.47 -15.49
CA LEU A 420 -7.36 -16.14 -15.15
C LEU A 420 -8.78 -15.89 -15.69
N ARG A 421 -9.06 -16.24 -16.95
CA ARG A 421 -10.41 -16.12 -17.52
C ARG A 421 -11.44 -16.92 -16.72
N LEU A 422 -11.12 -18.18 -16.39
CA LEU A 422 -11.99 -19.03 -15.57
C LEU A 422 -12.25 -18.45 -14.18
N LEU A 423 -11.25 -17.80 -13.57
CA LEU A 423 -11.41 -17.11 -12.30
C LEU A 423 -12.35 -15.91 -12.42
N LEU A 424 -12.17 -15.08 -13.45
CA LEU A 424 -12.98 -13.89 -13.68
C LEU A 424 -14.43 -14.23 -14.03
N GLU A 425 -14.64 -15.26 -14.84
CA GLU A 425 -15.98 -15.81 -15.10
C GLU A 425 -16.67 -16.25 -13.80
N LYS A 426 -15.93 -16.92 -12.90
CA LYS A 426 -16.44 -17.34 -11.59
C LYS A 426 -16.82 -16.16 -10.71
N THR A 427 -16.10 -15.04 -10.79
CA THR A 427 -16.40 -13.82 -10.03
C THR A 427 -17.48 -12.96 -10.70
N GLY A 428 -17.92 -13.31 -11.91
CA GLY A 428 -18.88 -12.52 -12.69
C GLY A 428 -18.26 -11.28 -13.35
N GLN A 429 -16.93 -11.23 -13.43
CA GLN A 429 -16.17 -10.22 -14.15
C GLN A 429 -15.93 -10.70 -15.59
N SER A 430 -16.15 -9.82 -16.57
CA SER A 430 -15.88 -10.10 -17.99
C SER A 430 -14.79 -9.14 -18.49
N LEU A 431 -13.73 -9.68 -19.07
CA LEU A 431 -12.72 -8.87 -19.75
C LEU A 431 -13.11 -8.67 -21.22
N VAL A 432 -12.79 -7.49 -21.76
CA VAL A 432 -12.75 -7.29 -23.20
C VAL A 432 -11.42 -7.87 -23.70
N GLU A 433 -11.43 -8.71 -24.74
CA GLU A 433 -10.28 -9.51 -25.21
C GLU A 433 -9.00 -8.69 -25.47
N ASP A 434 -9.12 -7.39 -25.75
CA ASP A 434 -8.00 -6.47 -25.99
C ASP A 434 -7.12 -6.17 -24.75
N GLN A 435 -7.51 -6.58 -23.54
CA GLN A 435 -6.75 -6.34 -22.29
C GLN A 435 -5.66 -7.39 -22.01
N PHE A 436 -5.50 -8.39 -22.87
CA PHE A 436 -4.42 -9.39 -22.78
C PHE A 436 -3.21 -9.10 -23.68
N LEU A 437 -3.19 -7.94 -24.36
CA LEU A 437 -2.14 -7.60 -25.31
C LEU A 437 -0.93 -6.98 -24.61
N ASP A 438 0.22 -7.62 -24.88
CA ASP A 438 1.58 -7.50 -24.32
C ASP A 438 2.05 -6.16 -23.75
#